data_AF-A0A4Z0N0K9-F1
#
_entry.id   AF-A0A4Z0N0K9-F1
#
_cell.length_a   1.000
_cell.length_b   1.000
_cell.length_c   1.000
_cell.angle_alpha   90.00
_cell.angle_beta   90.00
_cell.angle_gamma   90.00
#
_symmetry.space_group_name_H-M   'P 1'
#
loop_
_entity.id
_entity.type
_entity.pdbx_description
1 polymer ?
#
loop_
_entity_poly.entity_id
_entity_poly.type
_entity_poly.pdbx_seq_one_letter_code
_entity_poly.pdbx_strand_id
1 'polypeptide(L)'
;MSTTCLLGSTFCATRPGGGVIAMFQPCLADRSPAGPARWIGPIADDADIVELCDWIIKGDWRLPGLPARLQNPLRQVTHASHRN
;
A
#
# COMPACT_ATOMS: atom_id res chain seq x y z
N MET A 1 -17.19 -8.34 -11.81
CA MET A 1 -16.22 -7.69 -12.71
C MET A 1 -14.95 -7.48 -11.91
N SER A 2 -13.85 -8.14 -12.28
CA SER A 2 -12.55 -8.03 -11.59
C SER A 2 -11.56 -7.33 -12.52
N THR A 3 -10.78 -6.39 -12.00
CA THR A 3 -9.68 -5.78 -12.76
C THR A 3 -8.48 -6.74 -12.79
N THR A 4 -7.63 -6.63 -13.80
CA THR A 4 -6.30 -7.21 -13.73
C THR A 4 -5.51 -6.60 -12.58
N CYS A 5 -4.47 -7.29 -12.10
CA CYS A 5 -3.63 -6.80 -11.02
C CYS A 5 -3.01 -5.44 -11.39
N LEU A 6 -3.39 -4.38 -10.67
CA LEU A 6 -2.91 -3.02 -10.91
C LEU A 6 -1.41 -2.84 -10.61
N LEU A 7 -0.82 -3.79 -9.88
CA LEU A 7 0.61 -3.86 -9.55
C LEU A 7 1.41 -4.66 -10.60
N GLY A 8 0.76 -5.16 -11.64
CA GLY A 8 1.35 -6.03 -12.65
C GLY A 8 1.17 -7.52 -12.32
N SER A 9 1.04 -8.34 -13.36
CA SER A 9 0.79 -9.79 -13.24
C SER A 9 1.85 -10.51 -12.41
N THR A 10 3.12 -10.17 -12.61
CA THR A 10 4.25 -10.77 -11.91
C THR A 10 4.21 -10.50 -10.40
N PHE A 11 3.86 -9.28 -9.99
CA PHE A 11 3.80 -8.92 -8.57
C PHE A 11 2.72 -9.69 -7.82
N CYS A 12 1.53 -9.81 -8.41
CA CYS A 12 0.45 -10.59 -7.80
C CYS A 12 0.75 -12.09 -7.75
N ALA A 13 1.46 -12.63 -8.75
CA ALA A 13 1.82 -14.04 -8.80
C ALA A 13 2.88 -14.44 -7.75
N THR A 14 3.78 -13.52 -7.39
CA THR A 14 4.90 -13.79 -6.45
C THR A 14 4.71 -13.16 -5.08
N ARG A 15 3.53 -12.58 -4.80
CA ARG A 15 3.25 -11.90 -3.55
C ARG A 15 3.41 -12.86 -2.36
N PRO A 16 4.37 -12.62 -1.43
CA PRO A 16 4.45 -13.37 -0.18
C PRO A 16 3.15 -13.15 0.60
N GLY A 17 2.60 -14.21 1.19
CA GLY A 17 1.25 -14.21 1.77
C GLY A 17 0.97 -13.15 2.85
N GLY A 18 -0.34 -12.97 3.13
CA GLY A 18 -0.89 -12.19 4.25
C GLY A 18 -1.13 -10.70 3.97
N GLY A 19 -2.36 -10.22 4.21
CA GLY A 19 -2.70 -8.79 4.23
C GLY A 19 -3.18 -8.18 2.90
N VAL A 20 -3.50 -6.88 2.91
CA VAL A 20 -4.04 -6.13 1.75
C VAL A 20 -3.06 -5.04 1.32
N ILE A 21 -2.93 -4.81 0.01
CA ILE A 21 -2.24 -3.62 -0.52
C ILE A 21 -3.29 -2.58 -0.88
N ALA A 22 -3.18 -1.38 -0.31
CA ALA A 22 -4.05 -0.26 -0.63
C ALA A 22 -3.39 0.63 -1.69
N MET A 23 -4.21 1.19 -2.59
CA MET A 23 -3.81 2.31 -3.44
C MET A 23 -4.40 3.58 -2.85
N PHE A 24 -3.53 4.50 -2.44
CA PHE A 24 -3.92 5.83 -1.99
C PHE A 24 -3.68 6.85 -3.11
N GLN A 25 -4.73 7.55 -3.53
CA GLN A 25 -4.66 8.59 -4.56
C GLN A 25 -5.18 9.90 -3.96
N PRO A 26 -4.32 10.93 -3.79
CA PRO A 26 -4.77 12.29 -3.49
C PRO A 26 -5.72 12.77 -4.60
N CYS A 27 -6.88 13.28 -4.21
CA CYS A 27 -7.88 13.82 -5.15
C CYS A 27 -8.38 15.18 -4.67
N LEU A 28 -8.85 15.98 -5.63
CA LEU A 28 -9.68 17.15 -5.37
C LEU A 28 -11.11 16.72 -4.98
N ALA A 29 -11.96 17.67 -4.58
CA ALA A 29 -13.32 17.41 -4.14
C ALA A 29 -14.20 16.77 -5.23
N ASP A 30 -13.90 17.05 -6.49
CA ASP A 30 -14.54 16.44 -7.68
C ASP A 30 -13.98 15.04 -8.02
N ARG A 31 -13.11 14.48 -7.17
CA ARG A 31 -12.38 13.22 -7.35
C ARG A 31 -11.31 13.23 -8.44
N SER A 32 -11.00 14.39 -9.04
CA SER A 32 -9.88 14.51 -9.97
C SER A 32 -8.55 14.25 -9.25
N PRO A 33 -7.65 13.41 -9.80
CA PRO A 33 -6.35 13.16 -9.18
C PRO A 33 -5.55 14.46 -9.01
N ALA A 34 -5.12 14.75 -7.78
CA ALA A 34 -4.33 15.93 -7.45
C ALA A 34 -2.81 15.61 -7.41
N GLY A 35 -2.43 14.34 -7.56
CA GLY A 35 -1.05 13.89 -7.47
C GLY A 35 -0.87 12.43 -7.88
N PRO A 36 0.32 11.86 -7.62
CA PRO A 36 0.61 10.46 -7.92
C PRO A 36 -0.03 9.51 -6.90
N ALA A 37 -0.52 8.37 -7.40
CA ALA A 37 -1.00 7.28 -6.56
C ALA A 37 0.16 6.63 -5.81
N ARG A 38 -0.12 6.12 -4.62
CA ARG A 38 0.84 5.46 -3.73
C ARG A 38 0.31 4.11 -3.32
N TRP A 39 1.17 3.11 -3.42
CA TRP A 39 0.89 1.79 -2.90
C TRP A 39 1.30 1.73 -1.42
N ILE A 40 0.39 1.25 -0.58
CA ILE A 40 0.55 1.19 0.87
C ILE A 40 0.34 -0.24 1.33
N GLY A 41 1.19 -0.69 2.25
CA GLY A 41 1.05 -1.98 2.93
C GLY A 41 2.30 -2.86 2.85
N PRO A 42 2.16 -4.16 3.14
CA PRO A 42 0.88 -4.83 3.41
C PRO A 42 0.23 -4.42 4.72
N ILE A 43 -1.11 -4.31 4.68
CA ILE A 43 -1.98 -4.11 5.84
C ILE A 43 -2.34 -5.50 6.36
N ALA A 44 -1.74 -5.90 7.48
CA ALA A 44 -1.85 -7.25 8.01
C ALA A 44 -2.92 -7.39 9.10
N ASP A 45 -3.18 -6.33 9.86
CA ASP A 45 -4.07 -6.33 11.02
C ASP A 45 -4.80 -4.99 11.22
N ASP A 46 -5.63 -4.91 12.26
CA ASP A 46 -6.41 -3.73 12.59
C ASP A 46 -5.53 -2.55 13.04
N ALA A 47 -4.34 -2.80 13.60
CA ALA A 47 -3.44 -1.72 13.99
C ALA A 47 -2.86 -1.00 12.76
N ASP A 48 -2.52 -1.75 11.71
CA ASP A 48 -2.13 -1.17 10.42
C ASP A 48 -3.25 -0.31 9.80
N ILE A 49 -4.52 -0.71 9.97
CA ILE A 49 -5.68 0.06 9.52
C ILE A 49 -5.76 1.38 10.27
N VAL A 50 -5.65 1.35 11.60
CA VAL A 50 -5.71 2.56 12.44
C VAL A 50 -4.60 3.53 12.06
N GLU A 51 -3.36 3.07 11.92
CA GLU A 51 -2.23 3.92 11.53
C GLU A 51 -2.41 4.54 10.14
N LEU A 52 -2.95 3.77 9.18
CA LEU A 52 -3.27 4.28 7.85
C LEU A 52 -4.37 5.35 7.91
N CYS A 53 -5.44 5.10 8.67
CA CYS A 53 -6.52 6.06 8.86
C CYS A 53 -6.02 7.36 9.50
N ASP A 54 -5.23 7.28 10.56
CA ASP A 54 -4.66 8.46 11.23
C ASP A 54 -3.77 9.27 10.29
N TRP A 55 -2.96 8.59 9.47
CA TRP A 55 -2.14 9.25 8.45
C TRP A 55 -2.98 9.94 7.37
N ILE A 56 -4.07 9.32 6.91
CA ILE A 56 -5.01 9.95 5.95
C ILE A 56 -5.68 11.17 6.59
N ILE A 57 -6.18 11.05 7.82
CA ILE A 57 -6.89 12.14 8.53
C ILE A 57 -5.95 13.32 8.80
N LYS A 58 -4.68 13.07 9.14
CA LYS A 58 -3.68 14.10 9.40
C LYS A 58 -3.43 15.03 8.19
N GLY A 59 -3.68 14.57 6.96
CA GLY A 59 -3.57 15.39 5.74
C GLY A 59 -2.14 15.67 5.26
N ASP A 60 -1.12 15.42 6.07
CA ASP A 60 0.29 15.44 5.64
C ASP A 60 0.70 14.08 5.05
N TRP A 61 0.19 13.80 3.85
CA TRP A 61 0.33 12.51 3.17
C TRP A 61 1.73 12.27 2.62
N ARG A 62 2.79 12.58 3.35
CA ARG A 62 4.18 12.19 3.03
C ARG A 62 4.44 10.76 3.53
N LEU A 63 5.11 9.93 2.72
CA LEU A 63 5.41 8.53 3.10
C LEU A 63 6.19 8.40 4.42
N PRO A 64 7.17 9.27 4.76
CA PRO A 64 7.83 9.23 6.06
C PRO A 64 6.91 9.44 7.27
N GLY A 65 5.69 9.96 7.07
CA GLY A 65 4.68 10.07 8.12
C GLY A 65 3.88 8.78 8.38
N LEU A 66 4.08 7.75 7.56
CA LEU A 66 3.47 6.44 7.72
C LEU A 66 4.50 5.46 8.30
N PRO A 67 4.13 4.44 9.09
CA PRO A 67 5.10 3.47 9.61
C PRO A 67 5.81 2.68 8.49
N ALA A 68 7.11 2.42 8.68
CA ALA A 68 7.99 1.89 7.63
C ALA A 68 7.49 0.59 6.98
N ARG A 69 6.80 -0.25 7.74
CA ARG A 69 6.20 -1.51 7.26
C ARG A 69 5.10 -1.31 6.21
N LEU A 70 4.42 -0.15 6.23
CA LEU A 70 3.37 0.22 5.29
C LEU A 70 3.89 1.06 4.11
N GLN A 71 5.12 1.57 4.18
CA GLN A 71 5.67 2.47 3.16
C GLN A 71 6.12 1.76 1.87
N ASN A 72 6.39 0.46 1.91
CA ASN A 72 6.98 -0.26 0.78
C ASN A 72 6.39 -1.65 0.59
N PRO A 73 5.27 -1.75 -0.15
CA PRO A 73 4.60 -3.02 -0.40
C PRO A 73 5.44 -3.99 -1.26
N LEU A 74 6.50 -3.50 -1.90
CA LEU A 74 7.38 -4.31 -2.75
C LEU A 74 8.60 -4.88 -1.99
N ARG A 75 8.96 -4.33 -0.83
CA ARG A 75 10.19 -4.72 -0.10
C ARG A 75 10.10 -6.07 0.62
N GLN A 76 8.90 -6.62 0.80
CA GLN A 76 8.74 -7.93 1.45
C GLN A 76 8.95 -9.11 0.49
N VAL A 77 8.97 -8.88 -0.83
CA VAL A 77 9.22 -9.93 -1.84
C VAL A 77 10.64 -10.51 -1.71
N THR A 78 11.61 -9.70 -1.28
CA THR A 78 13.03 -10.12 -1.17
C THR A 78 13.36 -10.91 0.10
N HIS A 79 12.61 -10.75 1.21
CA HIS A 79 12.92 -11.45 2.47
C HIS A 79 12.48 -12.92 2.47
N ALA A 80 11.47 -13.29 1.68
CA ALA A 80 11.04 -14.68 1.56
C ALA A 80 11.99 -15.54 0.69
N SER A 81 12.87 -14.91 -0.09
CA SER A 81 13.78 -15.63 -0.99
C SER A 81 15.08 -16.13 -0.31
N HIS A 82 15.30 -15.80 0.97
CA HIS A 82 16.53 -16.16 1.70
C HIS A 82 16.40 -17.40 2.61
N ARG A 83 15.28 -18.14 2.51
CA ARG A 83 15.14 -19.49 3.10
C ARG A 83 15.00 -20.50 1.96
N ASN A 84 16.11 -20.96 1.43
CA ASN A 84 16.21 -22.26 0.76
C ASN A 84 17.58 -22.86 1.09
#